data_AF-A0A2D4SQP2-F1
#
_entry.id   AF-A0A2D4SQP2-F1
#
_cell.length_a   1.000
_cell.length_b   1.000
_cell.length_c   1.000
_cell.angle_alpha   90.00
_cell.angle_beta   90.00
_cell.angle_gamma   90.00
#
_symmetry.space_group_name_H-M   'P 1'
#
loop_
_entity.id
_entity.type
_entity.pdbx_description
1 polymer ?
#
loop_
_entity_poly.entity_id
_entity_poly.type
_entity_poly.pdbx_seq_one_letter_code
_entity_poly.pdbx_strand_id
1 'polypeptide(L)'
;MKMSEIAALTDEQLVHTELSLERKLIDARIKKSFGTLEDSSVFAKIRKDIARIQTESTSREKKQGLAKNALKAQFRKTFVATNESEESGGNFLQDIADKLS
;
A
#
# COMPACT_ATOMS: atom_id res chain seq x y z
N MET A 1 9.52 3.03 -4.29
CA MET A 1 9.33 4.48 -4.48
C MET A 1 10.61 5.24 -4.16
N LYS A 2 10.91 6.30 -4.92
CA LYS A 2 12.01 7.22 -4.61
C LYS A 2 11.58 8.21 -3.55
N MET A 3 12.53 8.74 -2.77
CA MET A 3 12.17 9.68 -1.70
C MET A 3 11.68 11.04 -2.20
N SER A 4 12.14 11.46 -3.37
CA SER A 4 11.65 12.66 -4.05
C SER A 4 10.16 12.57 -4.40
N GLU A 5 9.68 11.40 -4.80
CA GLU A 5 8.27 11.15 -5.14
C GLU A 5 7.41 11.24 -3.88
N ILE A 6 7.86 10.62 -2.79
CA ILE A 6 7.15 10.60 -1.50
C ILE A 6 7.08 12.02 -0.91
N ALA A 7 8.14 12.82 -1.03
CA ALA A 7 8.16 14.20 -0.55
C ALA A 7 7.17 15.12 -1.30
N ALA A 8 6.87 14.82 -2.56
CA ALA A 8 5.94 15.59 -3.38
C ALA A 8 4.46 15.31 -3.07
N LEU A 9 4.15 14.22 -2.36
CA LEU A 9 2.78 13.86 -1.99
C LEU A 9 2.20 14.83 -0.96
N THR A 10 0.90 15.12 -1.07
CA THR A 10 0.14 15.76 0.00
C THR A 10 -0.03 14.83 1.21
N ASP A 11 -0.36 15.37 2.39
CA ASP A 11 -0.55 14.55 3.60
C ASP A 11 -1.64 13.49 3.42
N GLU A 12 -2.72 13.81 2.70
CA GLU A 12 -3.77 12.86 2.36
C GLU A 12 -3.27 11.76 1.42
N GLN A 13 -2.60 12.13 0.33
CA GLN A 13 -2.04 11.16 -0.62
C GLN A 13 -0.98 10.27 0.05
N LEU A 14 -0.20 10.81 0.98
CA LEU A 14 0.79 10.04 1.74
C LEU A 14 0.11 8.92 2.54
N VAL A 15 -1.01 9.23 3.21
CA VAL A 15 -1.79 8.22 3.94
C VAL A 15 -2.48 7.24 2.99
N HIS A 16 -3.04 7.71 1.89
CA HIS A 16 -3.71 6.83 0.91
C HIS A 16 -2.72 5.87 0.23
N THR A 17 -1.51 6.33 -0.07
CA THR A 17 -0.44 5.48 -0.61
C THR A 17 0.05 4.45 0.42
N GLU A 18 0.11 4.80 1.70
CA GLU A 18 0.40 3.82 2.76
C GLU A 18 -0.65 2.69 2.78
N LEU A 19 -1.94 3.06 2.78
CA LEU A 19 -3.05 2.12 2.85
C LEU A 19 -3.15 1.24 1.59
N SER A 20 -2.84 1.79 0.41
CA SER A 20 -2.81 1.01 -0.82
C SER A 20 -1.65 -0.01 -0.83
N LEU A 21 -0.48 0.36 -0.30
CA LEU A 21 0.65 -0.56 -0.14
C LEU A 21 0.37 -1.66 0.90
N GLU A 22 -0.31 -1.33 2.00
CA GLU A 22 -0.76 -2.32 2.98
C GLU A 22 -1.70 -3.35 2.33
N ARG A 23 -2.65 -2.91 1.50
CA ARG A 23 -3.51 -3.80 0.71
C ARG A 23 -2.71 -4.67 -0.26
N LYS A 24 -1.80 -4.06 -1.05
CA LYS A 24 -0.90 -4.80 -1.97
C LYS A 24 -0.07 -5.85 -1.23
N LEU A 25 0.33 -5.59 0.01
CA LEU A 25 1.04 -6.57 0.84
C LEU A 25 0.17 -7.77 1.21
N ILE A 26 -1.11 -7.54 1.54
CA ILE A 26 -2.09 -8.60 1.82
C ILE A 26 -2.32 -9.43 0.56
N ASP A 27 -2.56 -8.79 -0.59
CA ASP A 27 -2.78 -9.47 -1.86
C ASP A 27 -1.58 -10.36 -2.23
N ALA A 28 -0.35 -9.85 -2.07
CA ALA A 28 0.86 -10.63 -2.28
C ALA A 28 0.97 -11.83 -1.34
N ARG A 29 0.55 -11.70 -0.07
CA ARG A 29 0.52 -12.83 0.89
C ARG A 29 -0.47 -13.89 0.45
N ILE A 30 -1.64 -13.49 -0.04
CA ILE A 30 -2.65 -14.45 -0.49
C ILE A 30 -2.18 -15.15 -1.78
N LYS A 31 -1.61 -14.42 -2.75
CA LYS A 31 -0.99 -15.03 -3.94
C LYS A 31 0.11 -16.03 -3.55
N LYS A 32 0.92 -15.69 -2.54
CA LYS A 32 1.93 -16.62 -2.01
C LYS A 32 1.31 -17.89 -1.43
N SER A 33 0.22 -17.79 -0.65
CA SER A 33 -0.43 -18.98 -0.09
C SER A 33 -1.03 -19.90 -1.14
N PHE A 34 -1.51 -19.35 -2.27
CA PHE A 34 -2.01 -20.12 -3.41
C PHE A 34 -0.92 -20.55 -4.40
N GLY A 35 0.36 -20.26 -4.13
CA GLY A 35 1.46 -20.59 -5.04
C GLY A 35 1.43 -19.83 -6.37
N THR A 36 0.67 -18.73 -6.46
CA THR A 36 0.52 -17.91 -7.68
C THR A 36 1.38 -16.65 -7.68
N LEU A 37 2.29 -16.52 -6.70
CA LEU A 37 3.20 -15.40 -6.65
C LEU A 37 4.44 -15.67 -7.50
N GLU A 38 4.60 -14.87 -8.56
CA GLU A 38 5.74 -14.96 -9.49
C GLU A 38 7.05 -14.46 -8.86
N ASP A 39 7.02 -13.30 -8.19
CA ASP A 39 8.21 -12.66 -7.61
C ASP A 39 8.06 -12.39 -6.11
N SER A 40 8.89 -13.05 -5.30
CA SER A 40 8.94 -12.87 -3.85
C SER A 40 9.63 -11.56 -3.41
N SER A 41 10.40 -10.91 -4.30
CA SER A 41 11.06 -9.63 -4.01
C SER A 41 10.06 -8.50 -3.76
N VAL A 42 8.82 -8.65 -4.26
CA VAL A 42 7.69 -7.73 -4.06
C VAL A 42 7.45 -7.47 -2.57
N PHE A 43 7.57 -8.48 -1.69
CA PHE A 43 7.43 -8.27 -0.25
C PHE A 43 8.46 -7.33 0.35
N ALA A 44 9.72 -7.43 -0.10
CA ALA A 44 10.78 -6.57 0.37
C ALA A 44 10.60 -5.14 -0.14
N LYS A 45 10.19 -4.99 -1.41
CA LYS A 45 9.90 -3.69 -2.04
C LYS A 45 8.74 -2.98 -1.32
N ILE A 46 7.60 -3.64 -1.16
CA ILE A 46 6.41 -3.06 -0.51
C ILE A 46 6.72 -2.65 0.94
N ARG A 47 7.37 -3.52 1.74
CA ARG A 47 7.71 -3.19 3.12
C ARG A 47 8.66 -1.99 3.24
N LYS A 48 9.65 -1.90 2.34
CA LYS A 48 10.57 -0.74 2.30
C LYS A 48 9.82 0.54 1.94
N ASP A 49 8.89 0.48 1.01
CA ASP A 49 8.11 1.64 0.60
C ASP A 49 7.14 2.11 1.70
N ILE A 50 6.47 1.18 2.41
CA ILE A 50 5.69 1.52 3.61
C ILE A 50 6.56 2.21 4.67
N ALA A 51 7.75 1.67 4.96
CA ALA A 51 8.64 2.26 5.96
C ALA A 51 9.10 3.68 5.58
N ARG A 52 9.35 3.94 4.28
CA ARG A 52 9.70 5.27 3.78
C ARG A 52 8.55 6.26 3.94
N ILE A 53 7.34 5.86 3.60
CA ILE A 53 6.13 6.70 3.76
C ILE A 53 5.88 7.00 5.24
N GLN A 54 5.98 6.00 6.12
CA GLN A 54 5.84 6.19 7.57
C GLN A 54 6.90 7.13 8.15
N THR A 55 8.13 7.08 7.61
CA THR A 55 9.22 7.99 8.00
C THR A 55 8.87 9.42 7.63
N GLU A 56 8.38 9.66 6.42
CA GLU A 56 7.94 10.98 5.97
C GLU A 56 6.73 11.47 6.78
N SER A 57 5.72 10.63 7.02
CA SER A 57 4.55 10.98 7.85
C SER A 57 4.99 11.39 9.25
N THR A 58 5.89 10.63 9.86
CA THR A 58 6.43 10.96 11.20
C THR A 58 7.22 12.27 11.18
N SER A 59 7.98 12.54 10.12
CA SER A 59 8.72 13.80 9.94
C SER A 59 7.76 14.98 9.87
N ARG A 60 6.66 14.85 9.11
CA ARG A 60 5.62 15.89 8.98
C ARG A 60 4.86 16.11 10.28
N GLU A 61 4.46 15.03 10.96
CA GLU A 61 3.81 15.10 12.27
C GLU A 61 4.67 15.87 13.27
N LYS A 62 5.97 15.57 13.35
CA LYS A 62 6.90 16.30 14.22
C LYS A 62 7.02 17.78 13.87
N LYS A 63 7.09 18.11 12.58
CA LYS A 63 7.14 19.52 12.12
C LYS A 63 5.87 20.30 12.44
N GLN A 64 4.72 19.63 12.41
CA GLN A 64 3.41 20.21 12.71
C GLN A 64 3.06 20.16 14.21
N GLY A 65 3.90 19.53 15.05
CA GLY A 65 3.62 19.36 16.49
C GLY A 65 2.49 18.37 16.78
N LEU A 66 2.18 17.48 15.84
CA LEU A 66 1.12 16.48 15.96
C LEU A 66 1.56 15.26 16.76
N ALA A 67 0.58 14.55 17.33
CA ALA A 67 0.79 13.24 17.92
C ALA A 67 1.14 12.19 16.84
N LYS A 68 1.80 11.10 17.26
CA LYS A 68 2.12 9.98 16.36
C LYS A 68 0.86 9.41 15.72
N ASN A 69 0.90 9.18 14.40
CA ASN A 69 -0.20 8.66 13.57
C ASN A 69 -1.41 9.60 13.45
N ALA A 70 -1.28 10.89 13.81
CA ALA A 70 -2.36 11.86 13.67
C ALA A 70 -2.82 12.01 12.20
N LEU A 71 -1.87 12.06 11.26
CA LEU A 71 -2.19 12.19 9.83
C LEU A 71 -2.98 10.97 9.34
N LYS A 72 -2.54 9.76 9.73
CA LYS A 72 -3.24 8.52 9.40
C LYS A 72 -4.64 8.49 10.00
N ALA A 73 -4.82 8.93 11.24
CA ALA A 73 -6.13 8.99 11.89
C ALA A 73 -7.09 9.97 11.17
N GLN A 74 -6.56 11.08 10.67
CA GLN A 74 -7.33 12.11 9.96
C GLN A 74 -7.78 11.63 8.57
N PHE A 75 -6.86 11.12 7.75
CA PHE A 75 -7.11 10.85 6.33
C PHE A 75 -7.50 9.39 6.03
N ARG A 76 -7.39 8.46 6.99
CA ARG A 76 -7.80 7.06 6.74
C ARG A 76 -9.27 6.92 6.32
N LYS A 77 -10.15 7.79 6.83
CA LYS A 77 -11.59 7.73 6.51
C LYS A 77 -11.91 8.22 5.10
N THR A 78 -11.05 9.03 4.49
CA THR A 78 -11.23 9.53 3.13
C THR A 78 -10.65 8.57 2.08
N PHE A 79 -9.93 7.55 2.51
CA PHE A 79 -9.38 6.55 1.62
C PHE A 79 -10.49 5.73 0.97
N VAL A 80 -10.62 5.88 -0.34
CA VAL A 80 -11.44 5.01 -1.18
C VAL A 80 -10.48 4.06 -1.89
N ALA A 81 -10.61 2.77 -1.60
CA ALA A 81 -9.78 1.77 -2.22
C ALA A 81 -10.22 1.59 -3.67
N THR A 82 -9.59 2.29 -4.60
CA THR A 82 -9.77 2.03 -6.03
C THR A 82 -9.21 0.65 -6.33
N ASN A 83 -10.00 -0.16 -7.03
CA ASN A 83 -9.44 -1.32 -7.70
C ASN A 83 -8.66 -0.75 -8.87
N GLU A 84 -7.36 -0.48 -8.69
CA GLU A 84 -6.43 -0.24 -9.79
C GLU A 84 -6.37 -1.53 -10.62
N SER A 85 -7.36 -1.71 -11.49
CA SER A 85 -7.39 -2.70 -12.56
C SER A 85 -6.57 -2.14 -13.72
N GLU A 86 -5.24 -2.14 -13.58
CA GLU A 86 -4.34 -2.01 -14.71
C GLU A 86 -3.74 -3.39 -15.02
N GLU A 87 -4.25 -3.97 -16.10
CA GLU A 87 -3.58 -4.90 -17.03
C GLU A 87 -2.87 -6.13 -16.43
N SER A 88 -3.64 -7.06 -15.89
CA SER A 88 -3.48 -8.51 -16.10
C SER A 88 -4.73 -9.19 -15.56
N GLY A 89 -5.31 -10.09 -16.35
CA GLY A 89 -6.69 -10.53 -16.26
C GLY A 89 -7.13 -11.10 -14.90
N GLY A 90 -8.44 -11.12 -14.73
CA GLY A 90 -9.09 -11.90 -13.68
C GLY A 90 -9.43 -11.09 -12.44
N ASN A 91 -10.73 -11.05 -12.13
CA ASN A 91 -11.17 -10.73 -10.79
C ASN A 91 -10.44 -11.72 -9.86
N PHE A 92 -9.65 -11.29 -8.89
CA PHE A 92 -8.80 -12.17 -8.07
C PHE A 92 -9.51 -13.44 -7.53
N LEU A 93 -10.80 -13.32 -7.22
CA LEU A 93 -11.65 -14.44 -6.81
C LEU A 93 -11.98 -15.41 -7.96
N GLN A 94 -12.13 -14.90 -9.18
CA GLN A 94 -12.33 -15.67 -10.40
C GLN A 94 -11.08 -16.51 -10.73
N ASP A 95 -9.88 -15.94 -10.67
CA ASP A 95 -8.65 -16.70 -10.95
C ASP A 95 -8.39 -17.82 -9.93
N ILE A 96 -8.83 -17.63 -8.68
CA ILE A 96 -8.79 -18.67 -7.65
C ILE A 96 -9.85 -19.73 -7.94
N ALA A 97 -11.08 -19.33 -8.32
CA ALA A 97 -12.15 -20.25 -8.67
C ALA A 97 -11.76 -21.13 -9.87
N ASP A 98 -11.18 -20.54 -10.91
CA ASP A 98 -10.77 -21.23 -12.13
C ASP A 98 -9.60 -22.22 -11.90
N LYS A 99 -8.81 -22.06 -10.83
CA LYS A 99 -7.78 -23.05 -10.43
C LYS A 99 -8.29 -24.20 -9.56
N LEU A 100 -9.51 -24.09 -9.03
CA LEU A 100 -10.13 -25.09 -8.15
C LEU A 100 -11.16 -25.98 -8.88
N SER A 101 -11.64 -25.56 -10.05
CA SER A 101 -12.46 -26.36 -10.97
C SER A 101 -11.62 -27.32 -11.82
#